data_AF-A0A4P9ZTE3-F1
#
_entry.id   AF-A0A4P9ZTE3-F1
#
_cell.length_a   1.000
_cell.length_b   1.000
_cell.length_c   1.000
_cell.angle_alpha   90.00
_cell.angle_beta   90.00
_cell.angle_gamma   90.00
#
_symmetry.space_group_name_H-M   'P 1'
#
loop_
_entity.id
_entity.type
_entity.pdbx_description
1 polymer ?
#
loop_
_entity_poly.entity_id
_entity_poly.type
_entity_poly.pdbx_seq_one_letter_code
_entity_poly.pdbx_strand_id
1 'polypeptide(L)'
;ILTIARQVYKETIDDVYQLVQAYCETYSMTIKLQFNTTTGFYLSCSTKGLHTETLDPVFINDVTKKSTKQFTTLEIIKLNQRINNALDEITLMSDKAIGDLLAYLRGKIGALHDISRALAELDLVLSFANSGTLANYVRPRFSNHLAVEMGRHPILDRAGLACVPNSVSAQAGAQFHCIMGAHRSGKTTYLKQIALL
;
A
#
# COMPACT_ATOMS: atom_id res chain seq x y z
N ILE A 1 0.09 28.97 0.98
CA ILE A 1 1.52 28.98 1.38
C ILE A 1 2.22 27.70 0.92
N LEU A 2 1.80 26.48 1.30
CA LEU A 2 2.42 25.23 0.80
C LEU A 2 2.41 25.11 -0.74
N THR A 3 1.30 25.51 -1.37
CA THR A 3 1.19 25.56 -2.85
C THR A 3 2.19 26.54 -3.47
N ILE A 4 2.49 27.65 -2.78
CA ILE A 4 3.45 28.66 -3.25
C ILE A 4 4.87 28.09 -3.16
N ALA A 5 5.24 27.45 -2.04
CA ALA A 5 6.55 26.81 -1.89
C ALA A 5 6.77 25.71 -2.95
N ARG A 6 5.74 24.91 -3.25
CA ARG A 6 5.75 23.92 -4.34
C ARG A 6 5.92 24.56 -5.73
N GLN A 7 5.28 25.70 -5.95
CA GLN A 7 5.41 26.45 -7.20
C GLN A 7 6.84 27.00 -7.35
N VAL A 8 7.41 27.59 -6.30
CA VAL A 8 8.79 28.09 -6.30
C VAL A 8 9.79 26.96 -6.58
N TYR A 9 9.60 25.78 -5.98
CA TYR A 9 10.43 24.61 -6.26
C TYR A 9 10.38 24.23 -7.76
N LYS A 10 9.17 24.19 -8.35
CA LYS A 10 8.98 23.86 -9.76
C LYS A 10 9.65 24.90 -10.67
N GLU A 11 9.38 26.18 -10.44
CA GLU A 11 9.97 27.28 -11.22
C GLU A 11 11.50 27.26 -11.14
N THR A 12 12.07 27.00 -9.97
CA THR A 12 13.53 26.94 -9.82
C THR A 12 14.15 25.76 -10.57
N ILE A 13 13.43 24.64 -10.73
CA ILE A 13 13.88 23.52 -11.55
C ILE A 13 13.81 23.90 -13.05
N ASP A 14 12.73 24.56 -13.47
CA ASP A 14 12.59 25.05 -14.84
C ASP A 14 13.72 26.04 -15.18
N ASP A 15 14.09 26.92 -14.24
CA ASP A 15 15.24 27.83 -14.35
C ASP A 15 16.56 27.06 -14.55
N VAL A 16 16.77 25.94 -13.86
CA VAL A 16 17.97 25.09 -14.05
C VAL A 16 18.01 24.55 -15.48
N TYR A 17 16.89 24.04 -16.01
CA TYR A 17 16.85 23.51 -17.38
C TYR A 17 17.11 24.59 -18.43
N GLN A 18 16.50 25.78 -18.27
CA GLN A 18 16.74 26.92 -19.16
C GLN A 18 18.20 27.37 -19.13
N LEU A 19 18.81 27.39 -17.94
CA LEU A 19 20.22 27.75 -17.78
C LEU A 19 21.15 26.77 -18.50
N VAL A 20 20.91 25.46 -18.38
CA VAL A 20 21.71 24.45 -19.09
C VAL A 20 21.56 24.61 -20.61
N GLN A 21 20.36 24.89 -21.10
CA GLN A 21 20.15 25.13 -22.52
C GLN A 21 20.94 26.35 -23.01
N ALA A 22 20.90 27.47 -22.27
CA ALA A 22 21.66 28.66 -22.59
C ALA A 22 23.19 28.41 -22.61
N TYR A 23 23.72 27.59 -21.69
CA TYR A 23 25.12 27.19 -21.72
C TYR A 23 25.46 26.30 -22.93
N CYS A 24 24.58 25.38 -23.33
CA CYS A 24 24.80 24.58 -24.53
C CYS A 24 24.90 25.45 -25.79
N GLU A 25 24.04 26.47 -25.92
CA GLU A 25 24.02 27.40 -27.04
C GLU A 25 25.25 28.33 -27.03
N THR A 26 25.59 28.90 -25.88
CA THR A 26 26.68 29.89 -25.74
C THR A 26 28.06 29.24 -25.97
N TYR A 27 28.28 28.05 -25.42
CA TYR A 27 29.58 27.39 -25.46
C TYR A 27 29.69 26.33 -26.55
N SER A 28 28.63 26.10 -27.33
CA SER A 28 28.59 25.07 -28.38
C SER A 28 29.03 23.69 -27.88
N MET A 29 28.64 23.35 -26.64
CA MET A 29 29.00 22.11 -25.96
C MET A 29 27.76 21.28 -25.62
N THR A 30 27.85 19.97 -25.76
CA THR A 30 26.81 19.05 -25.28
C THR A 30 26.93 18.85 -23.78
N ILE A 31 26.25 19.70 -23.01
CA ILE A 31 26.18 19.62 -21.55
C ILE A 31 24.96 18.81 -21.14
N LYS A 32 25.15 17.83 -20.26
CA LYS A 32 24.09 17.04 -19.64
C LYS A 32 23.93 17.43 -18.18
N LEU A 33 22.71 17.78 -17.81
CA LEU A 33 22.31 17.97 -16.42
C LEU A 33 22.23 16.61 -15.71
N GLN A 34 22.84 16.51 -14.53
CA GLN A 34 22.82 15.34 -13.67
C GLN A 34 22.42 15.77 -12.26
N PHE A 35 21.86 14.84 -11.48
CA PHE A 35 21.46 15.10 -10.10
C PHE A 35 22.09 14.08 -9.15
N ASN A 36 22.53 14.54 -7.99
CA ASN A 36 22.97 13.71 -6.88
C ASN A 36 22.36 14.25 -5.58
N THR A 37 21.89 13.34 -4.72
CA THR A 37 21.28 13.66 -3.44
C THR A 37 22.15 14.52 -2.52
N THR A 38 23.48 14.39 -2.60
CA THR A 38 24.41 15.14 -1.71
C THR A 38 24.79 16.50 -2.27
N THR A 39 25.00 16.61 -3.58
CA THR A 39 25.54 17.82 -4.22
C THR A 39 24.50 18.62 -5.01
N GLY A 40 23.27 18.11 -5.13
CA GLY A 40 22.23 18.66 -5.99
C GLY A 40 22.52 18.45 -7.48
N PHE A 41 22.00 19.36 -8.29
CA PHE A 41 22.25 19.39 -9.72
C PHE A 41 23.71 19.74 -10.03
N TYR A 42 24.29 19.06 -11.00
CA TYR A 42 25.62 19.34 -11.53
C TYR A 42 25.64 19.07 -13.04
N LEU A 43 26.65 19.63 -13.70
CA LEU A 43 26.81 19.53 -15.14
C LEU A 43 27.82 18.45 -15.48
N SER A 44 27.60 17.79 -16.62
CA SER A 44 28.51 16.78 -17.13
C SER A 44 28.66 16.87 -18.64
N CYS A 45 29.86 16.68 -19.17
CA CYS A 45 30.10 16.57 -20.61
C CYS A 45 30.99 15.37 -20.93
N SER A 46 30.91 14.87 -22.17
CA SER A 46 31.80 13.82 -22.67
C SER A 46 33.20 14.40 -22.90
N THR A 47 34.25 13.71 -22.47
CA THR A 47 35.64 14.11 -22.80
C THR A 47 35.98 13.84 -24.26
N LYS A 48 35.21 12.97 -24.94
CA LYS A 48 35.33 12.73 -26.38
C LYS A 48 34.63 13.89 -27.11
N GLY A 49 35.42 14.80 -27.70
CA GLY A 49 34.93 15.96 -28.45
C GLY A 49 35.21 17.33 -27.83
N LEU A 50 35.87 17.40 -26.66
CA LEU A 50 36.39 18.66 -26.14
C LEU A 50 37.62 19.07 -26.94
N HIS A 51 37.55 20.21 -27.64
CA HIS A 51 38.68 20.74 -28.43
C HIS A 51 39.77 21.39 -27.56
N THR A 52 39.45 21.72 -26.32
CA THR A 52 40.34 22.33 -25.32
C THR A 52 40.40 21.48 -24.04
N GLU A 53 41.58 21.30 -23.46
CA GLU A 53 41.75 20.58 -22.18
C GLU A 53 41.16 21.37 -20.99
N THR A 54 41.14 22.69 -21.11
CA THR A 54 40.59 23.64 -20.12
C THR A 54 39.20 24.13 -20.50
N LEU A 55 38.29 24.07 -19.52
CA LEU A 55 36.95 24.65 -19.60
C LEU A 55 37.01 26.16 -19.33
N ASP A 56 36.00 26.90 -19.77
CA ASP A 56 35.88 28.32 -19.47
C ASP A 56 35.80 28.60 -17.96
N PRO A 57 36.26 29.77 -17.47
CA PRO A 57 36.33 30.10 -16.04
C PRO A 57 34.99 30.10 -15.31
N VAL A 58 33.88 30.15 -16.07
CA VAL A 58 32.51 30.07 -15.54
C VAL A 58 32.23 28.67 -14.95
N PHE A 59 32.88 27.63 -15.49
CA PHE A 59 32.80 26.27 -14.99
C PHE A 59 33.82 26.06 -13.88
N ILE A 60 33.32 25.71 -12.70
CA ILE A 60 34.12 25.52 -11.48
C ILE A 60 33.97 24.10 -10.95
N ASN A 61 34.89 23.72 -10.06
CA ASN A 61 34.95 22.38 -9.43
C ASN A 61 34.91 21.25 -10.46
N ASP A 62 35.72 21.35 -11.51
CA ASP A 62 35.77 20.34 -12.55
C ASP A 62 36.52 19.07 -12.09
N VAL A 63 35.86 17.93 -12.22
CA VAL A 63 36.37 16.61 -11.85
C VAL A 63 36.19 15.68 -13.03
N THR A 64 37.30 15.13 -13.53
CA THR A 64 37.27 14.13 -14.60
C THR A 64 37.05 12.74 -14.01
N LYS A 65 35.98 12.05 -14.44
CA LYS A 65 35.69 10.66 -14.08
C LYS A 65 35.56 9.81 -15.34
N LYS A 66 36.51 8.89 -15.55
CA LYS A 66 36.59 8.04 -16.76
C LYS A 66 36.57 8.88 -18.04
N SER A 67 35.46 8.87 -18.79
CA SER A 67 35.28 9.60 -20.05
C SER A 67 34.27 10.76 -19.93
N THR A 68 34.02 11.23 -18.71
CA THR A 68 33.05 12.30 -18.43
C THR A 68 33.68 13.32 -17.51
N LYS A 69 33.62 14.59 -17.89
CA LYS A 69 34.02 15.72 -17.05
C LYS A 69 32.79 16.24 -16.32
N GLN A 70 32.84 16.27 -15.00
CA GLN A 70 31.78 16.80 -14.13
C GLN A 70 32.20 18.19 -13.66
N PHE A 71 31.28 19.15 -13.62
CA PHE A 71 31.57 20.52 -13.19
C PHE A 71 30.29 21.19 -12.72
N THR A 72 30.41 22.38 -12.14
CA THR A 72 29.27 23.20 -11.73
C THR A 72 29.52 24.66 -12.08
N THR A 73 28.53 25.52 -11.87
CA THR A 73 28.66 26.97 -12.00
C THR A 73 28.13 27.64 -10.73
N LEU A 74 28.52 28.88 -10.47
CA LEU A 74 27.98 29.65 -9.34
C LEU A 74 26.45 29.78 -9.39
N GLU A 75 25.89 29.86 -10.60
CA GLU A 75 24.44 29.93 -10.81
C GLU A 75 23.74 28.61 -10.47
N ILE A 76 24.30 27.46 -10.89
CA ILE A 76 23.79 26.14 -10.50
C ILE A 76 23.85 25.95 -8.98
N ILE A 77 24.93 26.39 -8.32
CA ILE A 77 25.03 26.34 -6.85
C ILE A 77 23.92 27.16 -6.18
N LYS A 78 23.65 28.39 -6.67
CA LYS A 78 22.57 29.24 -6.14
C LYS A 78 21.19 28.62 -6.35
N LEU A 79 20.94 28.04 -7.53
CA LEU A 79 19.68 27.36 -7.83
C LEU A 79 19.50 26.11 -6.94
N ASN A 80 20.56 25.31 -6.74
CA ASN A 80 20.54 24.19 -5.80
C ASN A 80 20.19 24.62 -4.37
N GLN A 81 20.78 25.72 -3.88
CA GLN A 81 20.44 26.26 -2.56
C GLN A 81 18.98 26.69 -2.48
N ARG A 82 18.46 27.36 -3.52
CA ARG A 82 17.06 27.77 -3.58
C ARG A 82 16.11 26.58 -3.62
N ILE A 83 16.47 25.51 -4.35
CA ILE A 83 15.72 24.25 -4.40
C ILE A 83 15.68 23.60 -3.01
N ASN A 84 16.82 23.49 -2.33
CA ASN A 84 16.89 22.90 -0.99
C ASN A 84 16.05 23.70 0.02
N ASN A 85 16.15 25.03 0.02
CA ASN A 85 15.34 25.87 0.91
C ASN A 85 13.84 25.69 0.66
N ALA A 86 13.42 25.60 -0.62
CA ALA A 86 12.03 25.35 -0.95
C ALA A 86 11.57 23.95 -0.49
N LEU A 87 12.42 22.93 -0.61
CA LEU A 87 12.13 21.58 -0.11
C LEU A 87 12.01 21.55 1.43
N ASP A 88 12.90 22.23 2.14
CA ASP A 88 12.86 22.33 3.60
C ASP A 88 11.57 23.03 4.07
N GLU A 89 11.15 24.09 3.38
CA GLU A 89 9.88 24.75 3.67
C GLU A 89 8.69 23.83 3.37
N ILE A 90 8.67 23.16 2.21
CA ILE A 90 7.61 22.22 1.84
C ILE A 90 7.47 21.09 2.87
N THR A 91 8.59 20.52 3.31
CA THR A 91 8.60 19.40 4.27
C THR A 91 8.08 19.87 5.62
N LEU A 92 8.62 20.95 6.18
CA LEU A 92 8.18 21.49 7.46
C LEU A 92 6.68 21.86 7.46
N MET A 93 6.21 22.47 6.38
CA MET A 93 4.81 22.81 6.22
C MET A 93 3.91 21.58 6.06
N SER A 94 4.37 20.56 5.34
CA SER A 94 3.62 19.31 5.16
C SER A 94 3.51 18.55 6.47
N ASP A 95 4.60 18.46 7.23
CA ASP A 95 4.63 17.81 8.54
C ASP A 95 3.69 18.50 9.52
N LYS A 96 3.67 19.84 9.53
CA LYS A 96 2.70 20.59 10.34
C LYS A 96 1.26 20.27 9.94
N ALA A 97 0.95 20.30 8.64
CA ALA A 97 -0.40 20.02 8.15
C ALA A 97 -0.86 18.59 8.49
N ILE A 98 0.04 17.60 8.37
CA ILE A 98 -0.21 16.22 8.77
C ILE A 98 -0.41 16.14 10.29
N GLY A 99 0.43 16.80 11.08
CA GLY A 99 0.31 16.85 12.53
C GLY A 99 -1.04 17.43 12.99
N ASP A 100 -1.46 18.54 12.38
CA ASP A 100 -2.75 19.19 12.67
C ASP A 100 -3.93 18.27 12.29
N LEU A 101 -3.85 17.60 11.14
CA LEU A 101 -4.86 16.63 10.71
C LEU A 101 -4.95 15.44 11.68
N LEU A 102 -3.81 14.89 12.10
CA LEU A 102 -3.78 13.78 13.06
C LEU A 102 -4.33 14.21 14.42
N ALA A 103 -4.02 15.43 14.89
CA ALA A 103 -4.58 15.96 16.13
C ALA A 103 -6.11 16.12 16.03
N TYR A 104 -6.62 16.61 14.90
CA TYR A 104 -8.06 16.68 14.64
C TYR A 104 -8.72 15.30 14.63
N LEU A 105 -8.13 14.34 13.91
CA LEU A 105 -8.65 12.98 13.81
C LEU A 105 -8.62 12.23 15.15
N ARG A 106 -7.62 12.48 16.01
CA ARG A 106 -7.55 11.89 17.35
C ARG A 106 -8.81 12.17 18.18
N GLY A 107 -9.36 13.37 18.09
CA GLY A 107 -10.62 13.73 18.76
C GLY A 107 -11.86 13.02 18.19
N LYS A 108 -11.73 12.33 17.05
CA LYS A 108 -12.82 11.61 16.35
C LYS A 108 -12.63 10.10 16.31
N ILE A 109 -11.60 9.56 16.98
CA ILE A 109 -11.29 8.12 16.99
C ILE A 109 -12.48 7.26 17.42
N GLY A 110 -13.24 7.69 18.43
CA GLY A 110 -14.44 6.97 18.88
C GLY A 110 -15.45 6.74 17.75
N ALA A 111 -15.83 7.80 17.04
CA ALA A 111 -16.75 7.72 15.91
C ALA A 111 -16.21 6.85 14.77
N LEU A 112 -14.90 6.90 14.50
CA LEU A 112 -14.27 6.02 13.48
C LEU A 112 -14.34 4.55 13.88
N HIS A 113 -14.14 4.22 15.17
CA HIS A 113 -14.33 2.86 15.67
C HIS A 113 -15.78 2.41 15.60
N ASP A 114 -16.73 3.28 15.93
CA ASP A 114 -18.16 2.95 15.85
C ASP A 114 -18.57 2.63 14.42
N ILE A 115 -18.11 3.44 13.44
CA ILE A 115 -18.34 3.18 12.02
C ILE A 115 -17.69 1.86 11.59
N SER A 116 -16.44 1.63 11.99
CA SER A 116 -15.73 0.38 11.68
C SER A 116 -16.45 -0.84 12.23
N ARG A 117 -16.97 -0.75 13.45
CA ARG A 117 -17.76 -1.81 14.09
C ARG A 117 -19.07 -2.06 13.33
N ALA A 118 -19.81 -1.01 13.01
CA ALA A 118 -21.06 -1.12 12.27
C ALA A 118 -20.85 -1.76 10.89
N LEU A 119 -19.77 -1.39 10.19
CA LEU A 119 -19.40 -1.99 8.91
C LEU A 119 -19.03 -3.46 9.06
N ALA A 120 -18.27 -3.83 10.09
CA ALA A 120 -17.91 -5.23 10.35
C ALA A 120 -19.14 -6.09 10.69
N GLU A 121 -20.08 -5.57 11.49
CA GLU A 121 -21.33 -6.25 11.81
C GLU A 121 -22.20 -6.42 10.55
N LEU A 122 -22.28 -5.40 9.70
CA LEU A 122 -22.99 -5.48 8.43
C LEU A 122 -22.38 -6.52 7.49
N ASP A 123 -21.05 -6.52 7.34
CA ASP A 123 -20.34 -7.49 6.50
C ASP A 123 -20.52 -8.93 6.98
N LEU A 124 -20.52 -9.15 8.30
CA LEU A 124 -20.79 -10.46 8.90
C LEU A 124 -22.22 -10.93 8.58
N VAL A 125 -23.22 -10.08 8.77
CA VAL A 125 -24.62 -10.42 8.50
C VAL A 125 -24.84 -10.69 7.00
N LEU A 126 -24.26 -9.86 6.12
CA LEU A 126 -24.31 -10.08 4.67
C LEU A 126 -23.64 -11.38 4.26
N SER A 127 -22.49 -11.72 4.87
CA SER A 127 -21.80 -12.99 4.64
C SER A 127 -22.66 -14.18 5.03
N PHE A 128 -23.37 -14.11 6.16
CA PHE A 128 -24.31 -15.16 6.55
C PHE A 128 -25.53 -15.24 5.62
N ALA A 129 -26.10 -14.11 5.21
CA ALA A 129 -27.24 -14.08 4.28
C ALA A 129 -26.87 -14.67 2.91
N ASN A 130 -25.68 -14.33 2.40
CA ASN A 130 -25.16 -14.88 1.15
C ASN A 130 -24.88 -16.38 1.27
N SER A 131 -24.21 -16.81 2.36
CA SER A 131 -23.97 -18.22 2.61
C SER A 131 -25.26 -19.02 2.78
N GLY A 132 -26.28 -18.44 3.41
CA GLY A 132 -27.60 -19.07 3.58
C GLY A 132 -28.30 -19.30 2.24
N THR A 133 -28.26 -18.30 1.35
CA THR A 133 -28.87 -18.37 0.02
C THR A 133 -28.15 -19.37 -0.90
N LEU A 134 -26.82 -19.42 -0.86
CA LEU A 134 -26.03 -20.24 -1.79
C LEU A 134 -25.93 -21.71 -1.39
N ALA A 135 -25.96 -22.03 -0.09
CA ALA A 135 -25.65 -23.37 0.43
C ALA A 135 -26.88 -24.13 0.99
N ASN A 136 -28.11 -23.72 0.64
CA ASN A 136 -29.36 -24.30 1.17
C ASN A 136 -29.38 -24.43 2.71
N TYR A 137 -28.71 -23.53 3.44
CA TYR A 137 -28.76 -23.54 4.90
C TYR A 137 -30.13 -23.08 5.37
N VAL A 138 -30.56 -23.65 6.50
CA VAL A 138 -31.82 -23.29 7.17
C VAL A 138 -31.52 -22.59 8.48
N ARG A 139 -32.38 -21.64 8.86
CA ARG A 139 -32.27 -20.97 10.16
C ARG A 139 -32.59 -21.96 11.28
N PRO A 140 -31.67 -22.26 12.22
CA PRO A 140 -31.94 -23.19 13.30
C PRO A 140 -32.94 -22.61 14.31
N ARG A 141 -33.60 -23.50 15.06
CA ARG A 141 -34.45 -23.17 16.20
C ARG A 141 -33.79 -23.66 17.48
N PHE A 142 -33.65 -22.79 18.46
CA PHE A 142 -33.07 -23.14 19.75
C PHE A 142 -34.13 -23.81 20.64
N SER A 143 -33.78 -24.95 21.23
CA SER A 143 -34.64 -25.72 22.13
C SER A 143 -33.80 -26.55 23.12
N ASN A 144 -34.46 -27.29 24.02
CA ASN A 144 -33.79 -28.17 24.99
C ASN A 144 -33.39 -29.54 24.42
N HIS A 145 -33.56 -29.77 23.12
CA HIS A 145 -33.17 -31.00 22.43
C HIS A 145 -32.43 -30.67 21.14
N LEU A 146 -31.55 -31.59 20.73
CA LEU A 146 -30.89 -31.54 19.44
C LEU A 146 -31.72 -32.31 18.43
N ALA A 147 -32.08 -31.67 17.33
CA ALA A 147 -32.70 -32.33 16.18
C ALA A 147 -32.14 -31.71 14.90
N VAL A 148 -31.42 -32.52 14.12
CA VAL A 148 -30.89 -32.16 12.81
C VAL A 148 -31.43 -33.18 11.83
N GLU A 149 -32.17 -32.72 10.83
CA GLU A 149 -32.69 -33.57 9.76
C GLU A 149 -31.84 -33.37 8.51
N MET A 150 -31.37 -34.48 7.93
CA MET A 150 -30.60 -34.48 6.67
C MET A 150 -29.42 -33.49 6.68
N GLY A 151 -28.78 -33.32 7.84
CA GLY A 151 -27.65 -32.40 8.00
C GLY A 151 -26.45 -32.84 7.18
N ARG A 152 -25.66 -31.88 6.71
CA ARG A 152 -24.43 -32.13 5.93
C ARG A 152 -23.24 -31.50 6.61
N HIS A 153 -22.05 -32.08 6.40
CA HIS A 153 -20.81 -31.50 6.93
C HIS A 153 -20.46 -30.22 6.15
N PRO A 154 -20.52 -29.02 6.75
CA PRO A 154 -20.52 -27.75 6.01
C PRO A 154 -19.25 -27.54 5.17
N ILE A 155 -18.09 -27.97 5.68
CA ILE A 155 -16.82 -27.85 4.96
C ILE A 155 -16.73 -28.80 3.76
N LEU A 156 -17.21 -30.05 3.88
CA LEU A 156 -17.12 -31.04 2.80
C LEU A 156 -18.13 -30.73 1.69
N ASP A 157 -19.34 -30.33 2.08
CA ASP A 157 -20.41 -29.93 1.16
C ASP A 157 -19.98 -28.71 0.34
N ARG A 158 -19.39 -27.69 0.98
CA ARG A 158 -18.85 -26.51 0.29
C ARG A 158 -17.63 -26.82 -0.60
N ALA A 159 -16.82 -27.82 -0.24
CA ALA A 159 -15.70 -28.27 -1.06
C ALA A 159 -16.13 -29.10 -2.29
N GLY A 160 -17.43 -29.36 -2.46
CA GLY A 160 -17.95 -30.20 -3.55
C GLY A 160 -17.58 -31.68 -3.40
N LEU A 161 -17.20 -32.11 -2.19
CA LEU A 161 -16.89 -33.51 -1.90
C LEU A 161 -18.17 -34.28 -1.63
N ALA A 162 -18.18 -35.57 -1.94
CA ALA A 162 -19.33 -36.44 -1.69
C ALA A 162 -19.67 -36.45 -0.19
N CYS A 163 -20.76 -35.78 0.19
CA CYS A 163 -21.26 -35.70 1.55
C CYS A 163 -22.70 -36.24 1.58
N VAL A 164 -22.87 -37.42 2.17
CA VAL A 164 -24.20 -37.99 2.39
C VAL A 164 -24.83 -37.31 3.61
N PRO A 165 -26.04 -36.75 3.49
CA PRO A 165 -26.73 -36.12 4.62
C PRO A 165 -27.09 -37.14 5.70
N ASN A 166 -26.94 -36.76 6.97
CA ASN A 166 -27.25 -37.59 8.13
C ASN A 166 -28.11 -36.82 9.14
N SER A 167 -29.09 -37.51 9.72
CA SER A 167 -29.93 -36.96 10.78
C SER A 167 -29.39 -37.35 12.16
N VAL A 168 -29.53 -36.45 13.14
CA VAL A 168 -29.25 -36.73 14.56
C VAL A 168 -30.39 -36.20 15.42
N SER A 169 -30.76 -36.94 16.46
CA SER A 169 -31.67 -36.47 17.50
C SER A 169 -31.14 -36.85 18.87
N ALA A 170 -31.18 -35.91 19.82
CA ALA A 170 -30.85 -36.16 21.22
C ALA A 170 -31.81 -35.39 22.11
N GLN A 171 -32.48 -36.10 23.01
CA GLN A 171 -33.51 -35.57 23.91
C GLN A 171 -33.37 -36.17 25.32
N ALA A 172 -34.12 -35.66 26.29
CA ALA A 172 -34.14 -36.22 27.64
C ALA A 172 -34.48 -37.73 27.58
N GLY A 173 -33.62 -38.56 28.20
CA GLY A 173 -33.72 -40.03 28.14
C GLY A 173 -32.98 -40.70 26.97
N ALA A 174 -32.52 -39.93 25.98
CA ALA A 174 -31.76 -40.42 24.82
C ALA A 174 -30.62 -39.44 24.46
N GLN A 175 -29.70 -39.23 25.40
CA GLN A 175 -28.59 -38.27 25.25
C GLN A 175 -27.27 -38.92 24.81
N PHE A 176 -27.15 -40.25 24.97
CA PHE A 176 -25.93 -40.99 24.68
C PHE A 176 -26.13 -41.88 23.45
N HIS A 177 -25.28 -41.70 22.44
CA HIS A 177 -25.30 -42.47 21.20
C HIS A 177 -24.03 -43.31 21.07
N CYS A 178 -24.19 -44.63 20.93
CA CYS A 178 -23.09 -45.52 20.57
C CYS A 178 -23.03 -45.63 19.04
N ILE A 179 -21.97 -45.11 18.41
CA ILE A 179 -21.80 -45.12 16.96
C ILE A 179 -20.75 -46.16 16.59
N MET A 180 -21.19 -47.27 15.99
CA MET A 180 -20.34 -48.37 15.55
C MET A 180 -20.30 -48.50 14.03
N GLY A 181 -19.23 -49.08 13.47
CA GLY A 181 -19.11 -49.35 12.03
C GLY A 181 -17.68 -49.64 11.59
N ALA A 182 -17.48 -50.04 10.33
CA ALA A 182 -16.17 -50.39 9.77
C ALA A 182 -15.20 -49.20 9.65
N HIS A 183 -13.89 -49.45 9.50
CA HIS A 183 -12.93 -48.38 9.23
C HIS A 183 -13.30 -47.62 7.95
N ARG A 184 -13.11 -46.28 7.97
CA ARG A 184 -13.46 -45.34 6.88
C ARG A 184 -14.97 -45.21 6.56
N SER A 185 -15.85 -45.71 7.42
CA SER A 185 -17.32 -45.55 7.27
C SER A 185 -17.88 -44.16 7.59
N GLY A 186 -17.03 -43.12 7.71
CA GLY A 186 -17.49 -41.75 7.97
C GLY A 186 -17.85 -41.39 9.42
N LYS A 187 -17.65 -42.26 10.41
CA LYS A 187 -17.99 -42.00 11.84
C LYS A 187 -17.42 -40.68 12.37
N THR A 188 -16.13 -40.42 12.14
CA THR A 188 -15.47 -39.18 12.57
C THR A 188 -16.04 -37.96 11.84
N THR A 189 -16.37 -38.10 10.56
CA THR A 189 -17.00 -37.04 9.76
C THR A 189 -18.39 -36.72 10.31
N TYR A 190 -19.18 -37.74 10.65
CA TYR A 190 -20.50 -37.56 11.27
C TYR A 190 -20.41 -36.84 12.62
N LEU A 191 -19.48 -37.23 13.50
CA LEU A 191 -19.27 -36.53 14.78
C LEU A 191 -18.85 -35.07 14.59
N LYS A 192 -17.94 -34.79 13.64
CA LYS A 192 -17.51 -33.42 13.32
C LYS A 192 -18.64 -32.60 12.71
N GLN A 193 -19.48 -33.21 11.88
CA GLN A 193 -20.67 -32.56 11.35
C GLN A 193 -21.58 -32.08 12.49
N ILE A 194 -21.89 -32.95 13.45
CA ILE A 194 -22.76 -32.58 14.58
C ILE A 194 -22.15 -31.43 15.39
N ALA A 195 -20.84 -31.43 15.60
CA ALA A 195 -20.17 -30.38 16.37
C ALA A 195 -20.07 -29.03 15.64
N LEU A 196 -20.15 -29.02 14.31
CA LEU A 196 -20.06 -27.81 13.47
C LEU A 196 -21.41 -27.15 13.19
N LEU A 197 -22.51 -27.90 13.30
CA LEU A 197 -23.89 -27.45 13.09
C LEU A 197 -24.50 -26.96 14.40
#